data_AF-A0A2M9U7C4-F1
#
_entry.id   AF-A0A2M9U7C4-F1
#
_cell.length_a   1.000
_cell.length_b   1.000
_cell.length_c   1.000
_cell.angle_alpha   90.00
_cell.angle_beta   90.00
_cell.angle_gamma   90.00
#
_symmetry.space_group_name_H-M   'P 1'
#
loop_
_entity.id
_entity.type
_entity.pdbx_description
1 polymer ?
#
loop_
_entity_poly.entity_id
_entity_poly.type
_entity_poly.pdbx_seq_one_letter_code
_entity_poly.pdbx_strand_id
1 'polypeptide(L)'
;MKKLFLLLISLGLFACADNKPKDADAENADHKVENRQDTSHDEAKPDAEKEAEKNMSQDDIDPNQTDFGAQFEAKDVKSNAEMLALYQDMKVGDTLAIQYEAEINSVCQKKGCWVRLKLDENDESFIKFKDYAFFLPKDAEGRKAIVKGQAYVKEVSVDDLKHFAEDAGKSKEEVEKITEPEMTYAFMADGVKLEPKS
;
A
#
# COMPACT_ATOMS: atom_id res chain seq x y z
N MET A 1 -30.18 -2.57 23.33
CA MET A 1 -31.38 -1.76 23.63
C MET A 1 -31.55 -0.73 22.52
N LYS A 2 -32.75 -0.52 21.97
CA LYS A 2 -32.97 0.43 20.86
C LYS A 2 -33.14 1.84 21.43
N LYS A 3 -32.34 2.82 20.97
CA LYS A 3 -32.58 4.25 21.20
C LYS A 3 -32.81 4.94 19.86
N LEU A 4 -34.04 5.42 19.68
CA LEU A 4 -34.54 6.12 18.52
C LEU A 4 -34.40 7.63 18.75
N PHE A 5 -33.68 8.34 17.87
CA PHE A 5 -33.77 9.79 17.72
C PHE A 5 -33.71 10.10 16.22
N LEU A 6 -34.85 10.25 15.52
CA LEU A 6 -35.67 11.45 15.34
C LEU A 6 -34.98 12.53 14.46
N LEU A 7 -35.51 12.70 13.24
CA LEU A 7 -35.06 13.70 12.27
C LEU A 7 -35.30 15.13 12.76
N LEU A 8 -34.46 16.06 12.32
CA LEU A 8 -34.84 17.45 12.09
C LEU A 8 -34.61 17.80 10.62
N ILE A 9 -35.70 18.13 9.93
CA ILE A 9 -35.69 18.57 8.53
C ILE A 9 -35.56 20.09 8.50
N SER A 10 -34.48 20.62 7.92
CA SER A 10 -34.34 22.04 7.61
C SER A 10 -34.62 22.29 6.12
N LEU A 11 -35.82 22.78 5.82
CA LEU A 11 -36.27 23.04 4.45
C LEU A 11 -35.76 24.41 3.96
N GLY A 12 -34.56 24.45 3.39
CA GLY A 12 -33.96 25.67 2.85
C GLY A 12 -34.44 25.99 1.44
N LEU A 13 -35.45 26.87 1.30
CA LEU A 13 -35.78 27.46 0.00
C LEU A 13 -34.74 28.53 -0.38
N PHE A 14 -34.20 28.45 -1.59
CA PHE A 14 -33.72 29.61 -2.33
C PHE A 14 -34.37 29.63 -3.71
N ALA A 15 -35.01 30.74 -4.04
CA ALA A 15 -35.74 30.94 -5.30
C ALA A 15 -34.85 31.63 -6.35
N CYS A 16 -35.32 31.60 -7.60
CA CYS A 16 -34.57 31.99 -8.79
C CYS A 16 -34.12 33.46 -8.83
N ALA A 17 -33.04 33.70 -9.59
CA ALA A 17 -32.75 34.99 -10.20
C ALA A 17 -32.19 34.76 -11.62
N ASP A 18 -33.08 34.67 -12.61
CA ASP A 18 -32.69 34.72 -14.02
C ASP A 18 -32.08 36.08 -14.37
N ASN A 19 -31.04 36.09 -15.22
CA ASN A 19 -30.66 37.31 -15.92
C ASN A 19 -29.99 37.02 -17.26
N LYS A 20 -30.67 37.36 -18.36
CA LYS A 20 -30.13 37.31 -19.74
C LYS A 20 -30.81 38.33 -20.65
N PRO A 21 -30.06 39.32 -21.13
CA PRO A 21 -30.04 39.74 -22.54
C PRO A 21 -28.75 39.21 -23.22
N LYS A 22 -28.69 38.74 -24.47
CA LYS A 22 -29.11 39.33 -25.77
C LYS A 22 -28.20 40.46 -26.26
N ASP A 23 -27.83 40.56 -27.55
CA ASP A 23 -27.92 39.65 -28.73
C ASP A 23 -26.92 40.18 -29.80
N ALA A 24 -26.46 39.32 -30.74
CA ALA A 24 -25.77 39.66 -32.02
C ALA A 24 -24.39 40.38 -31.94
N ASP A 25 -23.57 40.52 -33.00
CA ASP A 25 -23.64 40.16 -34.44
C ASP A 25 -22.43 39.22 -34.80
N ALA A 26 -22.47 38.27 -35.76
CA ALA A 26 -22.30 38.42 -37.23
C ALA A 26 -21.23 39.47 -37.64
N GLU A 27 -20.27 39.25 -38.53
CA GLU A 27 -19.99 38.25 -39.59
C GLU A 27 -18.44 38.30 -39.90
N ASN A 28 -17.73 37.57 -40.79
CA ASN A 28 -17.95 36.52 -41.81
C ASN A 28 -16.57 35.83 -42.12
N ALA A 29 -16.53 34.99 -43.17
CA ALA A 29 -15.39 34.67 -44.05
C ALA A 29 -14.31 33.64 -43.61
N ASP A 30 -14.46 32.44 -44.18
CA ASP A 30 -13.44 31.45 -44.55
C ASP A 30 -12.04 32.00 -44.93
N HIS A 31 -10.99 31.42 -44.33
CA HIS A 31 -9.73 31.24 -45.06
C HIS A 31 -8.98 29.95 -44.66
N LYS A 32 -9.05 28.92 -45.50
CA LYS A 32 -8.22 27.70 -45.39
C LYS A 32 -6.72 28.01 -45.57
N VAL A 33 -5.95 27.96 -44.48
CA VAL A 33 -4.48 27.79 -44.53
C VAL A 33 -4.07 26.52 -43.78
N GLU A 34 -3.30 25.68 -44.46
CA GLU A 34 -2.80 24.41 -43.98
C GLU A 34 -1.37 24.57 -43.47
N ASN A 35 -1.11 24.30 -42.19
CA ASN A 35 0.23 23.98 -41.71
C ASN A 35 0.21 23.02 -40.51
N ARG A 36 1.30 22.27 -40.32
CA ARG A 36 1.43 21.14 -39.41
C ARG A 36 2.58 21.38 -38.43
N GLN A 37 2.25 21.56 -37.15
CA GLN A 37 3.02 21.12 -35.97
C GLN A 37 2.04 21.21 -34.78
N ASP A 38 1.78 20.17 -33.98
CA ASP A 38 2.68 19.22 -33.30
C ASP A 38 3.45 19.86 -32.14
N THR A 39 2.84 19.81 -30.95
CA THR A 39 3.42 19.13 -29.76
C THR A 39 2.35 18.95 -28.68
N SER A 40 2.34 17.78 -28.01
CA SER A 40 1.80 17.61 -26.65
C SER A 40 2.65 18.42 -25.65
N HIS A 41 2.18 18.91 -24.51
CA HIS A 41 1.20 18.37 -23.55
C HIS A 41 1.60 17.04 -22.89
N ASP A 42 2.91 16.82 -22.76
CA ASP A 42 3.51 15.86 -21.84
C ASP A 42 4.00 16.59 -20.58
N GLU A 43 3.11 16.83 -19.62
CA GLU A 43 3.54 17.12 -18.25
C GLU A 43 4.10 15.84 -17.64
N ALA A 44 5.43 15.78 -17.54
CA ALA A 44 6.15 14.58 -17.12
C ALA A 44 5.78 14.18 -15.68
N LYS A 45 4.91 13.16 -15.56
CA LYS A 45 4.80 12.32 -14.37
C LYS A 45 6.22 11.87 -13.97
N PRO A 46 6.66 12.08 -12.72
CA PRO A 46 8.00 11.67 -12.32
C PRO A 46 8.14 10.15 -12.42
N ASP A 47 9.08 9.70 -13.24
CA ASP A 47 9.48 8.30 -13.38
C ASP A 47 9.86 7.74 -12.00
N ALA A 48 9.19 6.70 -11.54
CA ALA A 48 9.63 5.32 -11.74
C ALA A 48 11.07 5.11 -11.21
N GLU A 49 11.16 4.70 -9.95
CA GLU A 49 12.39 4.36 -9.23
C GLU A 49 13.12 3.21 -9.92
N LYS A 50 13.99 3.55 -10.86
CA LYS A 50 14.86 2.59 -11.57
C LYS A 50 16.07 2.22 -10.71
N GLU A 51 15.79 1.60 -9.57
CA GLU A 51 16.83 0.99 -8.74
C GLU A 51 17.40 -0.27 -9.41
N ALA A 52 18.62 -0.64 -9.05
CA ALA A 52 19.32 -1.74 -9.68
C ALA A 52 18.81 -3.08 -9.14
N GLU A 53 17.95 -3.77 -9.91
CA GLU A 53 17.53 -5.15 -9.61
C GLU A 53 18.77 -6.07 -9.47
N LYS A 54 19.23 -6.26 -8.22
CA LYS A 54 20.07 -7.39 -7.86
C LYS A 54 19.17 -8.63 -7.99
N ASN A 55 19.25 -9.30 -9.14
CA ASN A 55 18.41 -10.44 -9.50
C ASN A 55 18.73 -11.68 -8.64
N MET A 56 18.31 -11.64 -7.37
CA MET A 56 18.42 -12.72 -6.40
C MET A 56 17.26 -13.67 -6.60
N SER A 57 17.54 -14.95 -6.84
CA SER A 57 16.51 -15.97 -7.01
C SER A 57 16.06 -16.53 -5.66
N GLN A 58 14.95 -17.28 -5.66
CA GLN A 58 14.55 -18.08 -4.50
C GLN A 58 15.44 -19.32 -4.31
N ASP A 59 16.18 -19.73 -5.35
CA ASP A 59 17.12 -20.86 -5.31
C ASP A 59 18.47 -20.46 -4.65
N ASP A 60 18.73 -19.16 -4.48
CA ASP A 60 19.92 -18.62 -3.79
C ASP A 60 19.76 -18.56 -2.25
N ILE A 61 18.57 -18.88 -1.71
CA ILE A 61 18.28 -18.77 -0.27
C ILE A 61 18.59 -20.11 0.42
N ASP A 62 19.49 -20.11 1.41
CA ASP A 62 19.75 -21.30 2.23
C ASP A 62 18.49 -21.66 3.04
N PRO A 63 17.99 -22.91 3.00
CA PRO A 63 16.77 -23.31 3.73
C PRO A 63 16.89 -23.18 5.26
N ASN A 64 18.11 -23.03 5.79
CA ASN A 64 18.40 -22.79 7.20
C ASN A 64 18.64 -21.30 7.52
N GLN A 65 18.53 -20.40 6.54
CA GLN A 65 18.77 -18.96 6.74
C GLN A 65 17.69 -18.36 7.66
N THR A 66 18.15 -17.79 8.78
CA THR A 66 17.32 -17.06 9.75
C THR A 66 17.41 -15.56 9.58
N ASP A 67 18.42 -15.03 8.90
CA ASP A 67 18.76 -13.61 8.92
C ASP A 67 18.79 -13.02 7.50
N PHE A 68 18.00 -11.96 7.28
CA PHE A 68 17.77 -11.36 5.97
C PHE A 68 17.92 -9.84 6.02
N GLY A 69 18.49 -9.25 4.97
CA GLY A 69 18.76 -7.81 4.91
C GLY A 69 19.90 -7.35 5.83
N ALA A 70 19.76 -6.15 6.39
CA ALA A 70 20.74 -5.56 7.30
C ALA A 70 20.79 -6.34 8.63
N GLN A 71 22.00 -6.67 9.08
CA GLN A 71 22.21 -7.36 10.35
C GLN A 71 21.87 -6.45 11.54
N PHE A 72 21.16 -6.98 12.53
CA PHE A 72 20.77 -6.25 13.74
C PHE A 72 20.71 -7.15 14.98
N GLU A 73 20.69 -6.52 16.16
CA GLU A 73 20.42 -7.17 17.44
C GLU A 73 18.96 -6.94 17.83
N ALA A 74 18.27 -8.01 18.23
CA ALA A 74 16.91 -7.95 18.75
C ALA A 74 16.92 -7.19 20.10
N LYS A 75 16.46 -5.94 20.08
CA LYS A 75 16.44 -5.02 21.23
C LYS A 75 15.16 -4.19 21.21
N ASP A 76 14.57 -4.04 22.40
CA ASP A 76 13.31 -3.31 22.62
C ASP A 76 12.16 -3.76 21.70
N VAL A 77 12.20 -5.05 21.30
CA VAL A 77 11.27 -5.68 20.38
C VAL A 77 9.86 -5.67 20.96
N LYS A 78 8.93 -5.06 20.22
CA LYS A 78 7.53 -5.00 20.57
C LYS A 78 6.78 -6.28 20.23
N SER A 79 5.72 -6.55 20.98
CA SER A 79 4.69 -7.50 20.57
C SER A 79 3.85 -6.95 19.40
N ASN A 80 3.23 -7.84 18.65
CA ASN A 80 2.22 -7.52 17.64
C ASN A 80 1.11 -6.60 18.18
N ALA A 81 0.65 -6.81 19.41
CA ALA A 81 -0.39 -6.00 20.05
C ALA A 81 0.09 -4.58 20.42
N GLU A 82 1.33 -4.42 20.89
CA GLU A 82 1.94 -3.10 21.08
C GLU A 82 2.14 -2.37 19.74
N MET A 83 2.54 -3.10 18.69
CA MET A 83 2.71 -2.53 17.35
C MET A 83 1.39 -2.06 16.76
N LEU A 84 0.29 -2.79 16.98
CA LEU A 84 -1.05 -2.38 16.58
C LEU A 84 -1.49 -1.09 17.28
N ALA A 85 -1.30 -0.99 18.60
CA ALA A 85 -1.63 0.22 19.35
C ALA A 85 -0.83 1.44 18.84
N LEU A 86 0.46 1.25 18.52
CA LEU A 86 1.28 2.29 17.91
C LEU A 86 0.75 2.71 16.54
N TYR A 87 0.41 1.75 15.67
CA TYR A 87 -0.16 2.01 14.34
C TYR A 87 -1.49 2.78 14.40
N GLN A 88 -2.36 2.50 15.38
CA GLN A 88 -3.65 3.16 15.55
C GLN A 88 -3.55 4.65 15.95
N ASP A 89 -2.43 5.07 16.54
CA ASP A 89 -2.13 6.48 16.85
C ASP A 89 -1.48 7.24 15.67
N MET A 90 -1.01 6.54 14.62
CA MET A 90 -0.30 7.15 13.47
C MET A 90 -1.23 7.76 12.41
N LYS A 91 -0.72 8.75 11.68
CA LYS A 91 -1.38 9.39 10.53
C LYS A 91 -0.50 9.31 9.29
N VAL A 92 -1.09 9.55 8.11
CA VAL A 92 -0.36 9.59 6.85
C VAL A 92 0.71 10.69 6.91
N GLY A 93 1.97 10.30 6.75
CA GLY A 93 3.15 11.17 6.89
C GLY A 93 3.95 10.93 8.17
N ASP A 94 3.37 10.30 9.19
CA ASP A 94 4.12 9.86 10.37
C ASP A 94 4.99 8.64 10.04
N THR A 95 6.17 8.54 10.67
CA THR A 95 7.04 7.35 10.58
C THR A 95 7.63 7.02 11.95
N LEU A 96 7.82 5.73 12.23
CA LEU A 96 8.37 5.24 13.50
C LEU A 96 9.45 4.18 13.26
N ALA A 97 10.67 4.45 13.74
CA ALA A 97 11.79 3.51 13.73
C ALA A 97 11.62 2.50 14.88
N ILE A 98 11.48 1.21 14.57
CA ILE A 98 11.07 0.21 15.57
C ILE A 98 11.56 -1.22 15.24
N GLN A 99 11.48 -2.10 16.25
CA GLN A 99 11.54 -3.56 16.10
C GLN A 99 10.29 -4.19 16.71
N TYR A 100 9.71 -5.20 16.05
CA TYR A 100 8.60 -5.98 16.65
C TYR A 100 8.60 -7.43 16.14
N GLU A 101 8.01 -8.32 16.94
CA GLU A 101 7.78 -9.74 16.62
C GLU A 101 6.31 -9.98 16.25
N ALA A 102 6.08 -10.74 15.17
CA ALA A 102 4.76 -11.21 14.76
C ALA A 102 4.86 -12.50 13.92
N GLU A 103 3.74 -13.18 13.72
CA GLU A 103 3.62 -14.36 12.86
C GLU A 103 3.36 -13.94 11.39
N ILE A 104 3.98 -14.62 10.42
CA ILE A 104 3.72 -14.40 8.99
C ILE A 104 2.42 -15.07 8.58
N ASN A 105 1.40 -14.29 8.24
CA ASN A 105 0.11 -14.80 7.76
C ASN A 105 0.09 -15.05 6.24
N SER A 106 0.89 -14.31 5.45
CA SER A 106 1.08 -14.60 4.01
C SER A 106 2.37 -14.04 3.44
N VAL A 107 2.87 -14.67 2.36
CA VAL A 107 4.09 -14.30 1.62
C VAL A 107 3.75 -14.07 0.14
N CYS A 108 4.49 -13.19 -0.54
CA CYS A 108 4.47 -13.08 -2.01
C CYS A 108 4.89 -14.42 -2.67
N GLN A 109 3.94 -15.21 -3.17
CA GLN A 109 4.19 -16.53 -3.77
C GLN A 109 4.88 -16.46 -5.16
N LYS A 110 5.03 -15.26 -5.74
CA LYS A 110 5.90 -15.03 -6.91
C LYS A 110 7.39 -15.05 -6.51
N LYS A 111 7.85 -14.06 -5.75
CA LYS A 111 9.29 -13.81 -5.45
C LYS A 111 9.67 -13.77 -3.96
N GLY A 112 8.72 -13.81 -3.03
CA GLY A 112 8.98 -13.61 -1.59
C GLY A 112 9.35 -12.16 -1.22
N CYS A 113 8.95 -11.18 -2.04
CA CYS A 113 9.41 -9.78 -1.95
C CYS A 113 8.52 -8.84 -1.11
N TRP A 114 7.48 -9.38 -0.49
CA TRP A 114 6.72 -8.75 0.60
C TRP A 114 6.11 -9.88 1.46
N VAL A 115 5.77 -9.56 2.72
CA VAL A 115 5.00 -10.44 3.63
C VAL A 115 3.94 -9.65 4.39
N ARG A 116 2.94 -10.35 4.95
CA ARG A 116 1.96 -9.78 5.89
C ARG A 116 2.15 -10.41 7.26
N LEU A 117 2.32 -9.57 8.28
CA LEU A 117 2.51 -9.96 9.67
C LEU A 117 1.23 -9.74 10.48
N LYS A 118 0.79 -10.77 11.21
CA LYS A 118 -0.44 -10.72 12.02
C LYS A 118 -0.29 -9.71 13.16
N LEU A 119 -1.16 -8.70 13.21
CA LEU A 119 -1.24 -7.76 14.33
C LEU A 119 -2.30 -8.20 15.35
N ASP A 120 -3.50 -8.54 14.90
CA ASP A 120 -4.52 -9.27 15.69
C ASP A 120 -5.29 -10.27 14.81
N GLU A 121 -6.51 -10.68 15.15
CA GLU A 121 -7.33 -11.59 14.33
C GLU A 121 -7.91 -10.96 13.05
N ASN A 122 -7.79 -9.65 12.86
CA ASN A 122 -8.33 -8.89 11.72
C ASN A 122 -7.28 -7.97 11.08
N ASP A 123 -6.41 -7.36 11.90
CA ASP A 123 -5.39 -6.41 11.48
C ASP A 123 -4.06 -7.11 11.11
N GLU A 124 -3.41 -6.62 10.05
CA GLU A 124 -2.09 -7.06 9.58
C GLU A 124 -1.20 -5.85 9.30
N SER A 125 0.13 -6.04 9.40
CA SER A 125 1.10 -5.11 8.83
C SER A 125 1.71 -5.65 7.54
N PHE A 126 1.71 -4.83 6.49
CA PHE A 126 2.24 -5.15 5.17
C PHE A 126 3.70 -4.72 5.06
N ILE A 127 4.59 -5.71 4.97
CA ILE A 127 6.04 -5.54 5.03
C ILE A 127 6.62 -5.57 3.63
N LYS A 128 7.30 -4.50 3.23
CA LYS A 128 8.21 -4.48 2.07
C LYS A 128 9.67 -4.42 2.53
N PHE A 129 10.54 -4.98 1.70
CA PHE A 129 11.99 -5.00 1.94
C PHE A 129 12.65 -3.82 1.23
N LYS A 130 13.46 -3.09 1.99
CA LYS A 130 14.10 -1.85 1.57
C LYS A 130 15.03 -2.04 0.38
N ASP A 131 15.04 -1.07 -0.52
CA ASP A 131 15.85 -1.01 -1.75
C ASP A 131 15.72 -2.29 -2.61
N TYR A 132 14.59 -3.02 -2.47
CA TYR A 132 14.33 -4.36 -2.99
C TYR A 132 15.46 -5.39 -2.72
N ALA A 133 16.27 -5.15 -1.68
CA ALA A 133 17.61 -5.73 -1.54
C ALA A 133 17.67 -7.19 -1.09
N PHE A 134 16.55 -7.73 -0.58
CA PHE A 134 16.42 -9.11 -0.12
C PHE A 134 14.96 -9.59 -0.16
N PHE A 135 14.77 -10.92 -0.16
CA PHE A 135 13.47 -11.59 -0.14
C PHE A 135 13.46 -12.65 0.97
N LEU A 136 12.27 -13.04 1.42
CA LEU A 136 12.08 -14.15 2.36
C LEU A 136 11.72 -15.46 1.62
N PRO A 137 11.93 -16.64 2.23
CA PRO A 137 11.45 -17.90 1.68
C PRO A 137 9.93 -17.87 1.46
N LYS A 138 9.46 -18.46 0.36
CA LYS A 138 8.02 -18.52 0.06
C LYS A 138 7.22 -19.46 0.97
N ASP A 139 7.90 -20.35 1.68
CA ASP A 139 7.38 -21.20 2.75
C ASP A 139 7.59 -20.60 4.15
N ALA A 140 7.67 -19.27 4.26
CA ALA A 140 7.81 -18.57 5.54
C ALA A 140 6.49 -18.38 6.31
N GLU A 141 5.34 -18.75 5.73
CA GLU A 141 4.02 -18.64 6.36
C GLU A 141 3.92 -19.49 7.64
N GLY A 142 3.28 -18.96 8.68
CA GLY A 142 3.18 -19.56 10.02
C GLY A 142 4.44 -19.48 10.89
N ARG A 143 5.58 -19.01 10.37
CA ARG A 143 6.80 -18.77 11.18
C ARG A 143 6.75 -17.38 11.82
N LYS A 144 7.36 -17.24 13.01
CA LYS A 144 7.58 -15.93 13.61
C LYS A 144 8.70 -15.16 12.92
N ALA A 145 8.53 -13.84 12.80
CA ALA A 145 9.56 -12.93 12.34
C ALA A 145 9.69 -11.74 13.29
N ILE A 146 10.92 -11.40 13.64
CA ILE A 146 11.29 -10.09 14.20
C ILE A 146 11.73 -9.21 13.04
N VAL A 147 11.02 -8.10 12.80
CA VAL A 147 11.38 -7.12 11.77
C VAL A 147 12.02 -5.88 12.39
N LYS A 148 12.94 -5.25 11.66
CA LYS A 148 13.51 -3.94 12.00
C LYS A 148 13.40 -2.99 10.82
N GLY A 149 12.97 -1.76 11.08
CA GLY A 149 12.83 -0.71 10.07
C GLY A 149 11.82 0.37 10.45
N GLN A 150 11.15 0.92 9.43
CA GLN A 150 10.23 2.04 9.56
C GLN A 150 8.77 1.59 9.42
N ALA A 151 7.99 1.76 10.48
CA ALA A 151 6.52 1.69 10.44
C ALA A 151 5.93 3.02 9.96
N TYR A 152 4.83 2.95 9.20
CA TYR A 152 4.06 4.10 8.71
C TYR A 152 2.65 3.66 8.29
N VAL A 153 1.73 4.60 8.03
CA VAL A 153 0.40 4.30 7.48
C VAL A 153 0.18 5.02 6.16
N LYS A 154 -0.48 4.35 5.21
CA LYS A 154 -0.81 4.92 3.90
C LYS A 154 -2.10 4.32 3.32
N GLU A 155 -2.72 5.08 2.42
CA GLU A 155 -3.73 4.52 1.53
C GLU A 155 -3.06 3.64 0.46
N VAL A 156 -3.75 2.57 0.04
CA VAL A 156 -3.32 1.64 -1.00
C VAL A 156 -4.45 1.49 -2.01
N SER A 157 -4.11 1.58 -3.30
CA SER A 157 -5.12 1.58 -4.37
C SER A 157 -5.75 0.20 -4.55
N VAL A 158 -6.97 0.17 -5.12
CA VAL A 158 -7.66 -1.06 -5.51
C VAL A 158 -6.79 -1.97 -6.39
N ASP A 159 -6.03 -1.38 -7.31
CA ASP A 159 -5.20 -2.13 -8.26
C ASP A 159 -3.93 -2.69 -7.59
N ASP A 160 -3.30 -1.94 -6.68
CA ASP A 160 -2.21 -2.43 -5.82
C ASP A 160 -2.68 -3.61 -4.94
N LEU A 161 -3.83 -3.44 -4.27
CA LEU A 161 -4.42 -4.45 -3.38
C LEU A 161 -4.75 -5.75 -4.15
N LYS A 162 -5.28 -5.62 -5.36
CA LYS A 162 -5.48 -6.77 -6.28
C LYS A 162 -4.17 -7.43 -6.66
N HIS A 163 -3.15 -6.65 -7.02
CA HIS A 163 -1.84 -7.20 -7.36
C HIS A 163 -1.20 -7.95 -6.18
N PHE A 164 -1.34 -7.45 -4.95
CA PHE A 164 -0.87 -8.16 -3.75
C PHE A 164 -1.70 -9.43 -3.45
N ALA A 165 -3.01 -9.43 -3.73
CA ALA A 165 -3.84 -10.63 -3.60
C ALA A 165 -3.50 -11.70 -4.66
N GLU A 166 -3.21 -11.30 -5.90
CA GLU A 166 -2.69 -12.18 -6.96
C GLU A 166 -1.28 -12.70 -6.64
N ASP A 167 -0.39 -11.86 -6.09
CA ASP A 167 0.93 -12.26 -5.60
C ASP A 167 0.85 -13.31 -4.50
N ALA A 168 -0.16 -13.22 -3.63
CA ALA A 168 -0.43 -14.20 -2.57
C ALA A 168 -1.04 -15.51 -3.08
N GLY A 169 -1.48 -15.57 -4.35
CA GLY A 169 -2.17 -16.73 -4.91
C GLY A 169 -3.64 -16.87 -4.50
N LYS A 170 -4.31 -15.79 -4.08
CA LYS A 170 -5.75 -15.79 -3.74
C LYS A 170 -6.63 -16.12 -4.96
N SER A 171 -7.85 -16.58 -4.70
CA SER A 171 -8.80 -16.92 -5.76
C SER A 171 -9.25 -15.68 -6.54
N LYS A 172 -9.69 -15.88 -7.79
CA LYS A 172 -10.24 -14.78 -8.61
C LYS A 172 -11.47 -14.14 -7.95
N GLU A 173 -12.32 -14.95 -7.30
CA GLU A 173 -13.47 -14.46 -6.54
C GLU A 173 -13.07 -13.73 -5.24
N GLU A 174 -11.83 -13.84 -4.75
CA GLU A 174 -11.31 -13.01 -3.66
C GLU A 174 -10.76 -11.69 -4.20
N VAL A 175 -9.96 -11.73 -5.27
CA VAL A 175 -9.40 -10.54 -5.94
C VAL A 175 -10.52 -9.61 -6.45
N GLU A 176 -11.62 -10.17 -6.96
CA GLU A 176 -12.78 -9.40 -7.43
C GLU A 176 -13.60 -8.71 -6.32
N LYS A 177 -13.46 -9.13 -5.05
CA LYS A 177 -14.11 -8.45 -3.90
C LYS A 177 -13.40 -7.17 -3.48
N ILE A 178 -12.17 -6.93 -3.96
CA ILE A 178 -11.41 -5.72 -3.68
C ILE A 178 -11.97 -4.59 -4.55
N THR A 179 -12.85 -3.77 -3.99
CA THR A 179 -13.58 -2.71 -4.73
C THR A 179 -13.28 -1.29 -4.23
N GLU A 180 -12.64 -1.15 -3.08
CA GLU A 180 -12.36 0.13 -2.42
C GLU A 180 -10.87 0.18 -1.99
N PRO A 181 -10.24 1.37 -1.92
CA PRO A 181 -8.89 1.52 -1.39
C PRO A 181 -8.84 1.28 0.12
N GLU A 182 -7.68 0.90 0.64
CA GLU A 182 -7.49 0.49 2.04
C GLU A 182 -6.44 1.36 2.73
N MET A 183 -6.68 1.73 3.99
CA MET A 183 -5.65 2.30 4.86
C MET A 183 -4.83 1.17 5.48
N THR A 184 -3.65 0.92 4.92
CA THR A 184 -2.78 -0.20 5.32
C THR A 184 -1.72 0.26 6.32
N TYR A 185 -1.55 -0.52 7.39
CA TYR A 185 -0.39 -0.45 8.28
C TYR A 185 0.84 -0.99 7.53
N ALA A 186 1.76 -0.10 7.15
CA ALA A 186 2.87 -0.43 6.27
C ALA A 186 4.20 -0.45 7.03
N PHE A 187 5.12 -1.29 6.57
CA PHE A 187 6.48 -1.37 7.13
C PHE A 187 7.52 -1.47 6.02
N MET A 188 8.57 -0.67 6.13
CA MET A 188 9.77 -0.79 5.30
C MET A 188 10.89 -1.39 6.14
N ALA A 189 11.19 -2.67 5.93
CA ALA A 189 12.18 -3.40 6.70
C ALA A 189 13.59 -3.19 6.15
N ASP A 190 14.51 -2.70 7.00
CA ASP A 190 15.96 -2.76 6.76
C ASP A 190 16.47 -4.21 6.87
N GLY A 191 15.86 -5.02 7.75
CA GLY A 191 16.24 -6.41 7.98
C GLY A 191 15.19 -7.20 8.76
N VAL A 192 15.29 -8.53 8.67
CA VAL A 192 14.36 -9.50 9.28
C VAL A 192 15.13 -10.66 9.91
N LYS A 193 14.71 -11.08 11.10
CA LYS A 193 15.06 -12.37 11.71
C LYS A 193 13.85 -13.28 11.68
N LEU A 194 13.98 -14.42 11.03
CA LEU A 194 12.94 -15.42 10.82
C LEU A 194 13.23 -16.64 11.70
N GLU A 195 12.23 -17.11 12.44
CA GLU A 195 12.30 -18.31 13.26
C GLU A 195 12.76 -19.53 12.44
N PRO A 196 13.63 -20.42 12.96
CA PRO A 196 14.09 -21.60 12.24
C PRO A 196 12.93 -22.46 11.70
N LYS A 197 13.16 -23.11 10.56
CA LYS A 197 12.20 -24.07 10.02
C LYS A 197 12.09 -25.29 10.96
N SER A 198 10.86 -25.69 11.27
CA SER A 198 10.53 -26.88 12.08
C SER A 198 10.60 -28.18 11.30
#